data_AF-A0A6A2YIH8-F1
#
_entry.id   AF-A0A6A2YIH8-F1
#
_cell.length_a   1.000
_cell.length_b   1.000
_cell.length_c   1.000
_cell.angle_alpha   90.00
_cell.angle_beta   90.00
_cell.angle_gamma   90.00
#
_symmetry.space_group_name_H-M   'P 1'
#
loop_
_entity.id
_entity.type
_entity.pdbx_description
1 polymer ?
#
loop_
_entity_poly.entity_id
_entity_poly.type
_entity_poly.pdbx_seq_one_letter_code
_entity_poly.pdbx_strand_id
1 'polypeptide(L)'
;MALPVTFSRDSDSYWTPKQNKLFERALAVYDKDTPDRWQKVAAAVGEKSVEEVRRHYEILVRDLVYIESGQIPIPNYKSTGNNRR
;
A
#
# COMPACT_ATOMS: atom_id res chain seq x y z
N MET A 1 28.37 0.86 -14.40
CA MET A 1 27.14 1.10 -15.19
C MET A 1 26.13 0.05 -14.73
N ALA A 2 25.15 0.43 -13.90
CA ALA A 2 24.12 -0.49 -13.43
C ALA A 2 22.99 -0.51 -14.46
N LEU A 3 22.57 -1.69 -14.89
CA LEU A 3 21.47 -1.86 -15.83
C LEU A 3 20.18 -1.31 -15.21
N PRO A 4 19.34 -0.59 -15.97
CA PRO A 4 18.02 -0.23 -15.49
C PRO A 4 17.26 -1.53 -15.24
N VAL A 5 16.92 -1.79 -13.97
CA VAL A 5 15.89 -2.78 -13.65
C VAL A 5 14.61 -2.22 -14.25
N THR A 6 14.30 -2.65 -15.47
CA THR A 6 12.96 -2.50 -16.01
C THR A 6 12.09 -3.38 -15.14
N PHE A 7 11.48 -2.79 -14.11
CA PHE A 7 10.30 -3.38 -13.52
C PHE A 7 9.31 -3.46 -14.68
N SER A 8 9.19 -4.65 -15.31
CA SER A 8 7.98 -4.97 -16.04
C SER A 8 6.87 -4.53 -15.11
N ARG A 9 6.12 -3.54 -15.55
CA ARG A 9 4.95 -3.02 -14.85
C ARG A 9 3.96 -4.17 -14.95
N ASP A 10 4.18 -5.17 -14.10
CA ASP A 10 3.58 -6.49 -14.06
C ASP A 10 2.14 -6.25 -13.69
N SER A 11 1.37 -5.85 -14.70
CA SER A 11 -0.05 -5.55 -14.67
C SER A 11 -0.47 -5.04 -13.30
N ASP A 12 0.06 -3.88 -12.88
CA ASP A 12 -0.24 -3.31 -11.58
C ASP A 12 -1.75 -3.09 -11.53
N SER A 13 -2.46 -4.07 -10.97
CA SER A 13 -3.86 -4.20 -11.26
C SER A 13 -4.55 -3.12 -10.48
N TYR A 14 -5.09 -2.15 -11.20
CA TYR A 14 -5.60 -0.92 -10.61
C TYR A 14 -6.56 -1.24 -9.46
N TRP A 15 -6.20 -0.85 -8.24
CA TRP A 15 -7.03 -1.03 -7.05
C TRP A 15 -7.97 0.15 -6.94
N THR A 16 -9.26 -0.11 -7.13
CA THR A 16 -10.27 0.94 -6.90
C THR A 16 -10.40 1.24 -5.41
N PRO A 17 -10.86 2.45 -5.02
CA PRO A 17 -11.11 2.76 -3.61
C PRO A 17 -12.08 1.78 -2.93
N LYS A 18 -13.06 1.27 -3.68
CA LYS A 18 -14.01 0.26 -3.18
C LYS A 18 -13.31 -1.06 -2.87
N GLN A 19 -12.47 -1.56 -3.78
CA GLN A 19 -11.70 -2.80 -3.59
C GLN A 19 -10.73 -2.64 -2.41
N ASN A 20 -10.03 -1.51 -2.30
CA ASN A 20 -9.11 -1.26 -1.19
C ASN A 20 -9.84 -1.27 0.17
N LYS A 21 -11.03 -0.65 0.23
CA LYS A 21 -11.86 -0.66 1.44
C LYS A 21 -12.34 -2.07 1.81
N LEU A 22 -12.67 -2.91 0.83
CA LEU A 22 -13.02 -4.31 1.08
C LEU A 22 -11.80 -5.10 1.59
N PHE A 23 -10.63 -4.87 1.00
CA PHE A 23 -9.38 -5.48 1.42
C PHE A 23 -9.02 -5.12 2.86
N GLU A 24 -9.04 -3.84 3.25
CA GLU A 24 -8.77 -3.41 4.63
C GLU A 24 -9.75 -4.05 5.64
N ARG A 25 -11.04 -4.09 5.31
CA ARG A 25 -12.05 -4.77 6.14
C ARG A 25 -11.77 -6.26 6.26
N ALA A 26 -11.38 -6.91 5.17
CA ALA A 26 -11.05 -8.33 5.18
C ALA A 26 -9.80 -8.60 6.03
N LEU A 27 -8.78 -7.73 6.00
CA LEU A 27 -7.60 -7.86 6.87
C LEU A 27 -7.94 -7.72 8.37
N ALA A 28 -8.96 -6.94 8.71
CA ALA A 28 -9.44 -6.80 10.08
C ALA A 28 -10.22 -8.04 10.57
N VAL A 29 -10.89 -8.75 9.67
CA VAL A 29 -11.64 -9.98 9.98
C VAL A 29 -10.72 -11.21 9.99
N TYR A 30 -9.80 -11.29 9.03
CA TYR A 30 -8.87 -12.40 8.88
C TYR A 30 -7.48 -11.94 9.32
N ASP A 31 -7.14 -12.24 10.57
CA ASP A 31 -5.84 -11.94 11.16
C ASP A 31 -4.71 -12.80 10.58
N LYS A 32 -3.49 -12.62 11.11
CA LYS A 32 -2.28 -13.32 10.65
C LYS A 32 -2.29 -14.83 10.93
N ASP A 33 -3.06 -15.29 11.91
CA ASP A 33 -3.09 -16.68 12.37
C ASP A 33 -4.24 -17.45 11.68
N THR A 34 -5.09 -16.74 10.92
CA THR A 34 -6.17 -17.32 10.12
C THR A 34 -5.64 -18.27 9.04
N PRO A 35 -6.04 -19.56 9.03
CA PRO A 35 -5.72 -20.48 7.94
C PRO A 35 -6.31 -20.00 6.62
N ASP A 36 -5.56 -20.15 5.53
CA ASP A 36 -5.94 -19.72 4.17
C ASP A 36 -6.35 -18.25 4.10
N ARG A 37 -5.71 -17.41 4.93
CA ARG A 37 -6.00 -15.97 5.05
C ARG A 37 -6.14 -15.30 3.68
N TRP A 38 -5.16 -15.50 2.80
CA TRP A 38 -5.10 -14.80 1.52
C TRP A 38 -6.21 -15.22 0.57
N GLN A 39 -6.60 -16.49 0.59
CA GLN A 39 -7.72 -17.02 -0.17
C GLN A 39 -9.04 -16.39 0.31
N LYS A 40 -9.22 -16.26 1.63
CA LYS A 40 -10.41 -15.61 2.23
C LYS A 40 -10.47 -14.11 1.93
N VAL A 41 -9.33 -13.42 1.98
CA VAL A 41 -9.25 -12.00 1.64
C VAL A 41 -9.55 -11.78 0.15
N ALA A 42 -8.95 -12.58 -0.74
CA ALA A 42 -9.24 -12.52 -2.17
C ALA A 42 -10.72 -12.77 -2.47
N ALA A 43 -11.33 -13.78 -1.84
CA ALA A 43 -12.76 -14.05 -1.96
C ALA A 43 -13.63 -12.88 -1.48
N ALA A 44 -13.23 -12.18 -0.40
CA ALA A 44 -13.95 -11.01 0.12
C ALA A 44 -13.85 -9.77 -0.80
N VAL A 45 -12.75 -9.64 -1.55
CA VAL A 45 -12.56 -8.57 -2.54
C VAL A 45 -13.26 -8.91 -3.87
N GLY A 46 -13.34 -10.19 -4.23
CA GLY A 46 -14.11 -10.74 -5.35
C GLY A 46 -13.47 -10.63 -6.74
N GLU A 47 -12.68 -9.58 -7.00
CA GLU A 47 -12.11 -9.27 -8.32
C GLU A 47 -10.56 -9.29 -8.34
N LYS A 48 -9.93 -9.80 -7.28
CA LYS A 48 -8.48 -9.88 -7.16
C LYS A 48 -8.06 -11.31 -6.87
N SER A 49 -6.98 -11.75 -7.51
CA SER A 49 -6.34 -13.02 -7.23
C SER A 49 -5.65 -13.00 -5.88
N VAL A 50 -5.30 -14.20 -5.39
CA VAL A 50 -4.55 -14.36 -4.13
C VAL A 50 -3.18 -13.68 -4.24
N GLU A 51 -2.54 -13.77 -5.40
CA GLU A 51 -1.24 -13.18 -5.69
C GLU A 51 -1.32 -11.64 -5.68
N GLU A 52 -2.36 -11.07 -6.29
CA GLU A 52 -2.60 -9.62 -6.31
C GLU A 52 -2.86 -9.08 -4.90
N VAL A 53 -3.64 -9.80 -4.09
CA VAL A 53 -3.90 -9.45 -2.69
C VAL A 53 -2.62 -9.48 -1.85
N ARG A 54 -1.77 -10.51 -2.02
CA ARG A 54 -0.48 -10.60 -1.30
C ARG A 54 0.44 -9.44 -1.67
N ARG A 55 0.57 -9.16 -2.97
CA ARG A 55 1.40 -8.05 -3.47
C ARG A 55 0.91 -6.71 -2.91
N HIS A 56 -0.41 -6.48 -2.90
CA HIS A 56 -1.00 -5.25 -2.34
C HIS A 56 -0.75 -5.12 -0.83
N TYR A 57 -0.78 -6.23 -0.09
CA TYR A 57 -0.41 -6.24 1.32
C TYR A 57 1.07 -5.91 1.56
N GLU A 58 1.98 -6.45 0.75
CA GLU A 58 3.41 -6.14 0.85
C GLU A 58 3.70 -4.65 0.61
N ILE A 59 3.00 -4.03 -0.36
CA ILE A 59 3.07 -2.59 -0.62
C ILE A 59 2.58 -1.81 0.61
N LEU A 60 1.43 -2.19 1.19
CA LEU A 60 0.90 -1.56 2.40
C LEU A 60 1.90 -1.63 3.56
N VAL A 61 2.51 -2.80 3.80
CA VAL A 61 3.52 -2.96 4.86
C VAL A 61 4.74 -2.07 4.60
N ARG A 62 5.21 -2.02 3.36
CA ARG A 62 6.33 -1.15 2.98
C ARG A 62 6.02 0.32 3.24
N ASP A 63 4.81 0.78 2.89
CA ASP A 63 4.40 2.16 3.09
C ASP A 63 4.32 2.50 4.59
N LEU A 64 3.80 1.59 5.42
CA LEU A 64 3.80 1.75 6.88
C LEU A 64 5.22 1.89 7.44
N VAL A 65 6.13 1.01 7.04
CA VAL A 65 7.55 1.08 7.44
C VAL A 65 8.19 2.39 7.00
N TYR A 66 7.88 2.86 5.79
CA TYR A 66 8.42 4.11 5.28
C TYR A 66 7.93 5.31 6.12
N ILE A 67 6.64 5.35 6.45
CA ILE A 67 6.05 6.38 7.32
C ILE A 67 6.68 6.34 8.72
N GLU A 68 6.78 5.15 9.33
CA GLU A 68 7.34 4.97 10.69
C GLU A 68 8.83 5.28 10.77
N SER A 69 9.58 5.04 9.68
CA SER A 69 11.02 5.35 9.61
C SER A 69 11.35 6.84 9.56
N GLY A 70 10.33 7.73 9.54
CA GLY A 70 10.53 9.17 9.46
C GLY A 70 11.15 9.65 8.15
N GLN A 71 11.19 8.80 7.12
CA GLN A 71 11.74 9.11 5.80
C GLN A 71 10.78 9.95 4.93
N ILE A 72 9.71 10.50 5.51
CA ILE A 72 8.85 11.45 4.83
C ILE A 72 9.59 12.79 4.77
N PRO A 73 9.94 13.31 3.58
CA PRO A 73 10.50 14.64 3.46
C PRO A 73 9.50 15.63 4.03
N ILE A 74 9.90 16.35 5.08
CA ILE A 74 9.07 17.41 5.65
C ILE A 74 8.86 18.46 4.55
N PRO A 75 7.62 18.78 4.14
CA PRO A 75 7.41 19.81 3.14
C PRO A 75 8.01 21.13 3.64
N ASN A 76 8.77 21.82 2.78
CA ASN A 76 9.31 23.13 3.10
C ASN A 76 8.19 24.18 3.05
N TYR A 77 7.43 24.27 4.14
CA TYR A 77 6.49 25.36 4.37
C TYR A 77 7.31 26.61 4.65
N LYS A 78 7.58 27.39 3.59
CA LYS A 78 8.22 28.70 3.73
C LYS A 78 7.38 29.52 4.71
N SER A 79 7.92 29.75 5.91
CA SER A 79 7.31 30.67 6.87
C SER A 79 7.36 32.06 6.26
N THR A 80 6.22 32.58 5.82
CA THR A 80 6.07 33.99 5.47
C THR A 80 6.11 34.80 6.77
N GLY A 81 7.30 34.93 7.34
CA GLY A 81 7.58 35.84 8.43
C GLY A 81 7.41 37.27 7.92
N ASN A 82 6.36 37.93 8.40
CA ASN A 82 6.08 39.35 8.22
C ASN A 82 7.35 40.18 8.42
N ASN A 83 7.89 40.76 7.35
CA ASN A 83 8.75 41.92 7.44
C ASN A 83 7.88 43.16 7.31
N ARG A 84 7.28 43.62 8.42
CA ARG A 84 6.81 44.99 8.55
C ARG A 84 7.83 45.73 9.40
N ARG A 85 8.79 46.35 8.72
CA ARG A 85 9.58 47.47 9.25
C ARG A 85 8.79 48.76 9.07
#